data_AF-A0A2Z3GPQ8-F1
#
_entry.id   AF-A0A2Z3GPQ8-F1
#
_cell.length_a   1.000
_cell.length_b   1.000
_cell.length_c   1.000
_cell.angle_alpha   90.00
_cell.angle_beta   90.00
_cell.angle_gamma   90.00
#
_symmetry.space_group_name_H-M   'P 1'
#
loop_
_entity.id
_entity.type
_entity.pdbx_description
1 polymer ?
#
loop_
_entity_poly.entity_id
_entity_poly.type
_entity_poly.pdbx_seq_one_letter_code
_entity_poly.pdbx_strand_id
1 'polypeptide(L)'
;MRTRLSLATLALAFASLSFAADSWPGFRGPTADGHSPSKNPPTKWSEKETVAWKTEIHGKGWSSPVVLGDQVWVTTSDEVLDPAPPKKKGGPPANPVKEVSLFAVGLDRKTGKVLHDLKLGRVRNPQYCHPFNTYASGTPFLEEGRLYAHFGSLGTFCIDTHTGKTLWERLDFKCDHFRGPGSSVAVYGDLVYLIFDGADLQYVVALDKKTGETKWKADRKIKYGPGPADGDHKKAYATPALLKLAGKDSLVCPSAECTIAYDPKSGAEQWRFAHGGMNGSLRPVLANGLLYATSGSSGKLFALKPDVLKGEVPKDAVAWQVAKGVSVRPSPIVVGNLLFMAADNGVATCLDAVSGKLHWTERLDGEFSASPVYANGNVYFCNQIGKTFVVKAAASYELLAENRLDGGFMASPAIAWDELFLRTKTHLYAIGKK
;
A
#
# COMPACT_ATOMS: atom_id res chain seq x y z
N MET A 1 59.08 21.25 -20.37
CA MET A 1 58.17 20.54 -19.45
C MET A 1 56.74 21.01 -19.70
N ARG A 2 55.89 20.17 -20.29
CA ARG A 2 54.43 20.41 -20.38
C ARG A 2 53.74 19.21 -19.74
N THR A 3 53.29 19.39 -18.52
CA THR A 3 52.60 18.37 -17.72
C THR A 3 51.15 18.28 -18.21
N ARG A 4 50.77 17.15 -18.81
CA ARG A 4 49.36 16.83 -19.13
C ARG A 4 48.73 16.22 -17.86
N LEU A 5 47.79 16.93 -17.24
CA LEU A 5 46.90 16.34 -16.24
C LEU A 5 45.83 15.52 -16.98
N SER A 6 45.83 14.21 -16.79
CA SER A 6 44.74 13.34 -17.21
C SER A 6 43.64 13.39 -16.15
N LEU A 7 42.47 13.96 -16.48
CA LEU A 7 41.25 13.84 -15.69
C LEU A 7 40.72 12.41 -15.81
N ALA A 8 40.80 11.62 -14.73
CA ALA A 8 40.10 10.35 -14.64
C ALA A 8 38.63 10.62 -14.25
N THR A 9 37.72 10.43 -15.20
CA THR A 9 36.27 10.53 -14.95
C THR A 9 35.81 9.25 -14.25
N LEU A 10 35.57 9.32 -12.94
CA LEU A 10 35.02 8.22 -12.16
C LEU A 10 33.51 8.13 -12.46
N ALA A 11 33.13 7.20 -13.34
CA ALA A 11 31.73 6.89 -13.60
C ALA A 11 31.14 6.17 -12.37
N LEU A 12 30.36 6.88 -11.55
CA LEU A 12 29.52 6.25 -10.54
C LEU A 12 28.41 5.46 -11.25
N ALA A 13 28.58 4.14 -11.30
CA ALA A 13 27.49 3.23 -11.65
C ALA A 13 26.46 3.26 -10.51
N PHE A 14 25.36 3.99 -10.71
CA PHE A 14 24.19 3.86 -9.86
C PHE A 14 23.56 2.49 -10.13
N ALA A 15 23.66 1.58 -9.17
CA ALA A 15 22.89 0.34 -9.18
C ALA A 15 21.41 0.70 -9.03
N SER A 16 20.67 0.71 -10.13
CA SER A 16 19.23 0.54 -10.07
C SER A 16 18.96 -0.82 -9.43
N LEU A 17 18.21 -0.85 -8.33
CA LEU A 17 17.61 -2.08 -7.81
C LEU A 17 16.66 -2.61 -8.89
N SER A 18 17.18 -3.34 -9.86
CA SER A 18 16.39 -4.22 -10.70
C SER A 18 15.98 -5.37 -9.81
N PHE A 19 14.82 -5.21 -9.16
CA PHE A 19 14.09 -6.36 -8.65
C PHE A 19 13.99 -7.37 -9.79
N ALA A 20 14.25 -8.65 -9.49
CA ALA A 20 13.99 -9.70 -10.46
C ALA A 20 12.56 -9.49 -10.98
N ALA A 21 12.39 -9.57 -12.30
CA ALA A 21 11.10 -9.35 -12.97
C ALA A 21 9.95 -10.13 -12.28
N ASP A 22 10.31 -11.19 -11.57
CA ASP A 22 9.38 -12.10 -10.94
C ASP A 22 9.23 -11.91 -9.41
N SER A 23 9.37 -10.69 -8.88
CA SER A 23 9.17 -10.43 -7.45
C SER A 23 8.07 -9.42 -7.17
N TRP A 24 7.46 -9.54 -6.00
CA TRP A 24 6.44 -8.62 -5.49
C TRP A 24 6.81 -8.18 -4.07
N PRO A 25 7.85 -7.36 -3.91
CA PRO A 25 8.50 -7.13 -2.62
C PRO A 25 7.67 -6.32 -1.62
N GLY A 26 6.66 -5.58 -2.06
CA GLY A 26 5.89 -4.70 -1.19
C GLY A 26 4.49 -4.39 -1.70
N PHE A 27 3.79 -3.52 -0.99
CA PHE A 27 2.46 -3.08 -1.41
C PHE A 27 2.50 -2.55 -2.85
N ARG A 28 1.62 -3.09 -3.71
CA ARG A 28 1.55 -2.77 -5.14
C ARG A 28 2.82 -3.09 -5.95
N GLY A 29 3.61 -4.07 -5.50
CA GLY A 29 4.63 -4.71 -6.32
C GLY A 29 5.93 -3.92 -6.45
N PRO A 30 6.81 -4.33 -7.38
CA PRO A 30 8.21 -3.88 -7.44
C PRO A 30 8.37 -2.40 -7.78
N THR A 31 7.45 -1.85 -8.56
CA THR A 31 7.40 -0.44 -8.98
C THR A 31 6.38 0.38 -8.19
N ALA A 32 5.77 -0.19 -7.14
CA ALA A 32 4.81 0.48 -6.30
C ALA A 32 3.49 0.94 -6.99
N ASP A 33 3.29 0.61 -8.26
CA ASP A 33 2.17 1.07 -9.09
C ASP A 33 1.17 -0.03 -9.47
N GLY A 34 1.40 -1.27 -9.03
CA GLY A 34 0.52 -2.43 -9.26
C GLY A 34 0.76 -3.17 -10.58
N HIS A 35 1.84 -2.87 -11.32
CA HIS A 35 2.20 -3.59 -12.53
C HIS A 35 3.04 -4.83 -12.22
N SER A 36 2.75 -5.91 -12.95
CA SER A 36 3.58 -7.10 -13.04
C SER A 36 4.08 -7.27 -14.48
N PRO A 37 5.35 -7.68 -14.68
CA PRO A 37 5.87 -8.03 -16.00
C PRO A 37 5.48 -9.46 -16.41
N SER A 38 4.66 -10.16 -15.62
CA SER A 38 4.08 -11.46 -15.94
C SER A 38 3.53 -11.51 -17.36
N LYS A 39 3.83 -12.60 -18.07
CA LYS A 39 3.46 -12.78 -19.48
C LYS A 39 2.23 -13.66 -19.64
N ASN A 40 2.00 -14.61 -18.73
CA ASN A 40 0.87 -15.53 -18.81
C ASN A 40 0.17 -15.68 -17.44
N PRO A 41 -0.20 -14.58 -16.78
CA PRO A 41 -0.92 -14.67 -15.51
C PRO A 41 -2.27 -15.39 -15.73
N PRO A 42 -2.70 -16.27 -14.83
CA PRO A 42 -4.02 -16.88 -14.87
C PRO A 42 -5.13 -15.84 -15.02
N THR A 43 -6.12 -16.16 -15.84
CA THR A 43 -7.32 -15.35 -16.01
C THR A 43 -8.58 -16.07 -15.53
N LYS A 44 -8.53 -17.40 -15.41
CA LYS A 44 -9.67 -18.25 -14.98
C LYS A 44 -9.26 -19.22 -13.88
N TRP A 45 -10.04 -19.24 -12.79
CA TRP A 45 -9.87 -20.12 -11.64
C TRP A 45 -11.16 -20.22 -10.81
N SER A 46 -11.19 -21.19 -9.90
CA SER A 46 -12.24 -21.36 -8.88
C SER A 46 -11.62 -21.94 -7.60
N GLU A 47 -12.43 -22.24 -6.57
CA GLU A 47 -11.94 -22.97 -5.40
C GLU A 47 -11.35 -24.36 -5.72
N LYS A 48 -11.67 -24.94 -6.89
CA LYS A 48 -11.26 -26.30 -7.27
C LYS A 48 -10.31 -26.34 -8.47
N GLU A 49 -10.28 -25.29 -9.28
CA GLU A 49 -9.56 -25.25 -10.55
C GLU A 49 -8.51 -24.15 -10.54
N THR A 50 -7.32 -24.46 -11.06
CA THR A 50 -6.18 -23.50 -11.19
C THR A 50 -5.67 -22.97 -9.84
N VAL A 51 -5.94 -23.69 -8.75
CA VAL A 51 -5.37 -23.42 -7.42
C VAL A 51 -4.18 -24.37 -7.21
N ALA A 52 -2.97 -23.82 -7.16
CA ALA A 52 -1.77 -24.60 -6.88
C ALA A 52 -1.77 -25.09 -5.42
N TRP A 53 -2.12 -24.18 -4.51
CA TRP A 53 -2.33 -24.46 -3.09
C TRP A 53 -3.22 -23.39 -2.43
N LYS A 54 -3.78 -23.76 -1.28
CA LYS A 54 -4.61 -22.93 -0.40
C LYS A 54 -4.18 -23.22 1.03
N THR A 55 -3.79 -22.19 1.77
CA THR A 55 -3.30 -22.31 3.14
C THR A 55 -4.08 -21.38 4.06
N GLU A 56 -4.60 -21.92 5.15
CA GLU A 56 -5.26 -21.11 6.19
C GLU A 56 -4.24 -20.19 6.86
N ILE A 57 -4.64 -18.93 7.08
CA ILE A 57 -3.86 -17.94 7.83
C ILE A 57 -4.66 -17.57 9.07
N HIS A 58 -4.12 -17.88 10.24
CA HIS A 58 -4.78 -17.62 11.51
C HIS A 58 -4.96 -16.11 11.77
N GLY A 59 -5.83 -15.78 12.72
CA GLY A 59 -6.07 -14.42 13.17
C GLY A 59 -6.75 -13.54 12.12
N LYS A 60 -6.52 -12.22 12.23
CA LYS A 60 -7.12 -11.19 11.38
C LYS A 60 -6.02 -10.26 10.84
N GLY A 61 -5.98 -10.05 9.53
CA GLY A 61 -5.03 -9.12 8.90
C GLY A 61 -5.36 -8.83 7.44
N TRP A 62 -5.19 -7.58 7.01
CA TRP A 62 -5.46 -7.13 5.63
C TRP A 62 -4.22 -6.85 4.79
N SER A 63 -3.02 -7.16 5.28
CA SER A 63 -1.81 -6.98 4.48
C SER A 63 -1.84 -7.80 3.19
N SER A 64 -1.36 -7.18 2.11
CA SER A 64 -1.19 -7.87 0.83
C SER A 64 -0.03 -8.87 0.92
N PRO A 65 -0.07 -9.99 0.20
CA PRO A 65 1.07 -10.90 0.14
C PRO A 65 2.27 -10.20 -0.53
N VAL A 66 3.47 -10.52 -0.06
CA VAL A 66 4.74 -10.15 -0.69
C VAL A 66 5.52 -11.40 -1.07
N VAL A 67 6.21 -11.36 -2.21
CA VAL A 67 6.80 -12.54 -2.85
C VAL A 67 8.23 -12.25 -3.28
N LEU A 68 9.16 -13.12 -2.90
CA LEU A 68 10.55 -13.09 -3.35
C LEU A 68 11.13 -14.51 -3.35
N GLY A 69 11.67 -14.93 -4.49
CA GLY A 69 12.19 -16.29 -4.66
C GLY A 69 11.11 -17.34 -4.35
N ASP A 70 11.43 -18.28 -3.47
CA ASP A 70 10.50 -19.34 -3.04
C ASP A 70 9.74 -18.99 -1.75
N GLN A 71 9.67 -17.71 -1.37
CA GLN A 71 8.97 -17.26 -0.16
C GLN A 71 7.79 -16.35 -0.47
N VAL A 72 6.67 -16.57 0.23
CA VAL A 72 5.51 -15.68 0.27
C VAL A 72 5.24 -15.29 1.73
N TRP A 73 5.11 -13.99 2.01
CA TRP A 73 4.89 -13.50 3.37
C TRP A 73 3.64 -12.65 3.49
N VAL A 74 2.97 -12.75 4.64
CA VAL A 74 1.86 -11.90 5.08
C VAL A 74 2.01 -11.56 6.56
N THR A 75 1.32 -10.51 7.03
CA THR A 75 1.18 -10.20 8.46
C THR A 75 -0.24 -10.48 8.95
N THR A 76 -0.38 -10.95 10.19
CA THR A 76 -1.67 -11.20 10.83
C THR A 76 -1.64 -10.81 12.30
N SER A 77 -2.79 -10.83 12.96
CA SER A 77 -2.90 -10.56 14.38
C SER A 77 -3.96 -11.42 15.05
N ASP A 78 -3.64 -11.96 16.23
CA ASP A 78 -4.59 -12.67 17.08
C ASP A 78 -5.15 -11.73 18.13
N GLU A 79 -6.47 -11.68 18.25
CA GLU A 79 -7.20 -10.78 19.14
C GLU A 79 -7.83 -11.58 20.29
N VAL A 80 -7.61 -11.12 21.52
CA VAL A 80 -8.33 -11.60 22.70
C VAL A 80 -9.41 -10.58 23.06
N LEU A 81 -10.66 -11.03 23.06
CA LEU A 81 -11.81 -10.15 23.29
C LEU A 81 -12.09 -9.91 24.78
N ASP A 82 -12.69 -8.77 25.06
CA ASP A 82 -13.31 -8.38 26.32
C ASP A 82 -14.83 -8.32 26.11
N PRO A 83 -15.62 -9.16 26.82
CA PRO A 83 -17.08 -9.17 26.67
C PRO A 83 -17.74 -7.91 27.24
N ALA A 84 -17.05 -7.14 28.09
CA ALA A 84 -17.60 -5.93 28.71
C ALA A 84 -16.57 -4.78 28.67
N PRO A 85 -16.22 -4.30 27.46
CA PRO A 85 -15.14 -3.34 27.31
C PRO A 85 -15.51 -2.01 28.00
N PRO A 86 -14.56 -1.40 28.75
CA PRO A 86 -14.81 -0.18 29.47
C PRO A 86 -15.16 0.96 28.50
N LYS A 87 -16.29 1.63 28.76
CA LYS A 87 -16.72 2.80 27.97
C LYS A 87 -15.87 4.01 28.36
N LYS A 88 -15.32 4.71 27.37
CA LYS A 88 -14.71 6.03 27.55
C LYS A 88 -15.71 7.11 27.15
N LYS A 89 -15.80 8.19 27.94
CA LYS A 89 -16.54 9.41 27.59
C LYS A 89 -15.65 10.27 26.68
N GLY A 90 -16.10 10.53 25.45
CA GLY A 90 -15.30 11.22 24.44
C GLY A 90 -14.20 10.32 23.87
N GLY A 91 -14.09 10.25 22.55
CA GLY A 91 -13.15 9.38 21.83
C GLY A 91 -13.84 8.24 21.07
N PRO A 92 -13.05 7.34 20.45
CA PRO A 92 -13.58 6.23 19.66
C PRO A 92 -14.40 5.25 20.54
N PRO A 93 -15.21 4.36 19.92
CA PRO A 93 -15.97 3.36 20.66
C PRO A 93 -15.11 2.50 21.60
N ALA A 94 -15.75 1.89 22.60
CA ALA A 94 -15.08 0.95 23.49
C ALA A 94 -14.43 -0.17 22.66
N ASN A 95 -13.14 -0.45 22.93
CA ASN A 95 -12.41 -1.47 22.20
C ASN A 95 -12.77 -2.86 22.74
N PRO A 96 -13.40 -3.74 21.95
CA PRO A 96 -13.68 -5.10 22.38
C PRO A 96 -12.40 -5.95 22.47
N VAL A 97 -11.24 -5.46 22.04
CA VAL A 97 -9.97 -6.19 22.10
C VAL A 97 -9.19 -5.74 23.34
N LYS A 98 -9.01 -6.64 24.32
CA LYS A 98 -8.16 -6.38 25.50
C LYS A 98 -6.69 -6.73 25.26
N GLU A 99 -6.41 -7.56 24.27
CA GLU A 99 -5.05 -7.93 23.92
C GLU A 99 -4.93 -8.32 22.46
N VAL A 100 -3.83 -7.93 21.81
CA VAL A 100 -3.49 -8.35 20.46
C VAL A 100 -2.06 -8.91 20.41
N SER A 101 -1.86 -10.03 19.71
CA SER A 101 -0.54 -10.55 19.33
C SER A 101 -0.30 -10.33 17.84
N LEU A 102 0.90 -9.89 17.46
CA LEU A 102 1.25 -9.52 16.09
C LEU A 102 2.14 -10.60 15.47
N PHE A 103 1.91 -10.95 14.21
CA PHE A 103 2.60 -12.04 13.55
C PHE A 103 3.06 -11.71 12.13
N ALA A 104 4.16 -12.34 11.72
CA ALA A 104 4.56 -12.51 10.33
C ALA A 104 4.56 -14.00 9.97
N VAL A 105 3.83 -14.36 8.91
CA VAL A 105 3.69 -15.75 8.45
C VAL A 105 4.36 -15.86 7.08
N GLY A 106 5.34 -16.75 6.98
CA GLY A 106 6.12 -17.03 5.77
C GLY A 106 5.80 -18.43 5.27
N LEU A 107 5.47 -18.54 3.99
CA LEU A 107 5.09 -19.77 3.31
C LEU A 107 6.07 -20.08 2.18
N ASP A 108 6.26 -21.37 1.93
CA ASP A 108 6.91 -21.87 0.73
C ASP A 108 6.02 -21.56 -0.48
N ARG A 109 6.55 -20.83 -1.46
CA ARG A 109 5.82 -20.38 -2.65
C ARG A 109 5.23 -21.53 -3.45
N LYS A 110 5.92 -22.67 -3.54
CA LYS A 110 5.55 -23.78 -4.43
C LYS A 110 4.51 -24.70 -3.79
N THR A 111 4.59 -24.90 -2.49
CA THR A 111 3.79 -25.90 -1.76
C THR A 111 2.71 -25.28 -0.88
N GLY A 112 2.82 -23.99 -0.54
CA GLY A 112 1.95 -23.33 0.43
C GLY A 112 2.21 -23.77 1.88
N LYS A 113 3.27 -24.55 2.15
CA LYS A 113 3.61 -24.96 3.51
C LYS A 113 4.09 -23.75 4.32
N VAL A 114 3.56 -23.59 5.52
CA VAL A 114 4.07 -22.59 6.48
C VAL A 114 5.50 -22.96 6.87
N LEU A 115 6.45 -22.08 6.53
CA LEU A 115 7.86 -22.17 6.88
C LEU A 115 8.14 -21.42 8.18
N HIS A 116 7.46 -20.29 8.38
CA HIS A 116 7.60 -19.42 9.53
C HIS A 116 6.24 -18.94 10.01
N ASP A 117 6.03 -19.00 11.32
CA ASP A 117 4.89 -18.38 12.02
C ASP A 117 5.46 -17.66 13.25
N LEU A 118 5.76 -16.37 13.06
CA LEU A 118 6.61 -15.60 13.97
C LEU A 118 5.76 -14.63 14.77
N LYS A 119 5.64 -14.88 16.08
CA LYS A 119 5.07 -13.91 17.01
C LYS A 119 6.06 -12.77 17.26
N LEU A 120 5.73 -11.58 16.75
CA LEU A 120 6.60 -10.40 16.81
C LEU A 120 6.38 -9.55 18.05
N GLY A 121 5.13 -9.47 18.52
CA GLY A 121 4.79 -8.59 19.64
C GLY A 121 3.47 -8.95 20.29
N ARG A 122 3.26 -8.39 21.48
CA ARG A 122 2.02 -8.52 22.25
C ARG A 122 1.69 -7.17 22.87
N VAL A 123 0.48 -6.68 22.65
CA VAL A 123 0.00 -5.41 23.19
C VAL A 123 -1.26 -5.64 24.00
N ARG A 124 -1.22 -5.26 25.28
CA ARG A 124 -2.39 -5.23 26.16
C ARG A 124 -3.09 -3.88 26.06
N ASN A 125 -4.42 -3.91 26.13
CA ASN A 125 -5.28 -2.75 25.99
C ASN A 125 -4.94 -1.90 24.75
N PRO A 126 -4.91 -2.51 23.53
CA PRO A 126 -4.60 -1.76 22.32
C PRO A 126 -5.61 -0.63 22.08
N GLN A 127 -5.22 0.35 21.25
CA GLN A 127 -6.15 1.37 20.75
C GLN A 127 -7.31 0.72 20.00
N TYR A 128 -8.49 1.36 19.98
CA TYR A 128 -9.63 0.88 19.20
C TYR A 128 -9.24 0.68 17.73
N CYS A 129 -9.63 -0.47 17.18
CA CYS A 129 -9.55 -0.77 15.77
C CYS A 129 -10.96 -0.96 15.22
N HIS A 130 -11.31 -0.22 14.16
CA HIS A 130 -12.63 -0.34 13.55
C HIS A 130 -12.80 -1.78 13.00
N PRO A 131 -13.99 -2.40 13.06
CA PRO A 131 -14.19 -3.78 12.58
C PRO A 131 -13.82 -4.00 11.11
N PHE A 132 -13.96 -2.95 10.29
CA PHE A 132 -13.53 -2.92 8.89
C PHE A 132 -12.00 -2.96 8.72
N ASN A 133 -11.25 -2.61 9.75
CA ASN A 133 -9.78 -2.57 9.78
C ASN A 133 -9.21 -3.69 10.68
N THR A 134 -7.88 -3.81 10.73
CA THR A 134 -7.14 -4.76 11.58
C THR A 134 -5.90 -4.11 12.15
N TYR A 135 -5.32 -4.71 13.20
CA TYR A 135 -4.01 -4.32 13.70
C TYR A 135 -2.86 -4.69 12.74
N ALA A 136 -3.10 -5.60 11.78
CA ALA A 136 -2.14 -6.11 10.80
C ALA A 136 -2.51 -5.73 9.34
N SER A 137 -3.01 -4.51 9.13
CA SER A 137 -3.39 -4.03 7.78
C SER A 137 -2.19 -3.58 6.94
N GLY A 138 -1.11 -3.13 7.58
CA GLY A 138 0.10 -2.68 6.91
C GLY A 138 0.78 -3.84 6.17
N THR A 139 0.96 -3.69 4.86
CA THR A 139 1.69 -4.67 4.03
C THR A 139 3.18 -4.62 4.37
N PRO A 140 3.83 -5.77 4.65
CA PRO A 140 5.26 -5.80 4.90
C PRO A 140 6.05 -5.50 3.62
N PHE A 141 7.37 -5.35 3.76
CA PHE A 141 8.29 -5.30 2.62
C PHE A 141 9.32 -6.42 2.73
N LEU A 142 9.56 -7.14 1.64
CA LEU A 142 10.45 -8.28 1.53
C LEU A 142 11.61 -7.95 0.59
N GLU A 143 12.83 -8.08 1.10
CA GLU A 143 14.05 -8.10 0.30
C GLU A 143 14.90 -9.31 0.71
N GLU A 144 16.03 -9.51 0.03
CA GLU A 144 16.92 -10.63 0.31
C GLU A 144 17.34 -10.65 1.79
N GLY A 145 17.03 -11.76 2.48
CA GLY A 145 17.33 -11.98 3.89
C GLY A 145 16.54 -11.12 4.89
N ARG A 146 15.63 -10.23 4.46
CA ARG A 146 14.92 -9.30 5.37
C ARG A 146 13.44 -9.12 5.05
N LEU A 147 12.62 -9.20 6.09
CA LEU A 147 11.22 -8.77 6.08
C LEU A 147 11.03 -7.60 7.03
N TYR A 148 10.45 -6.50 6.53
CA TYR A 148 10.06 -5.34 7.31
C TYR A 148 8.55 -5.37 7.56
N ALA A 149 8.13 -5.61 8.79
CA ALA A 149 6.72 -5.68 9.19
C ALA A 149 6.33 -4.47 10.06
N HIS A 150 5.24 -3.79 9.72
CA HIS A 150 4.79 -2.57 10.40
C HIS A 150 3.32 -2.64 10.80
N PHE A 151 3.05 -2.32 12.06
CA PHE A 151 1.74 -2.40 12.70
C PHE A 151 1.34 -1.03 13.30
N GLY A 152 1.77 0.06 12.67
CA GLY A 152 1.57 1.41 13.18
C GLY A 152 2.26 1.63 14.52
N SER A 153 1.52 2.18 15.50
CA SER A 153 2.04 2.50 16.84
C SER A 153 2.29 1.27 17.71
N LEU A 154 1.89 0.09 17.23
CA LEU A 154 2.09 -1.18 17.93
C LEU A 154 3.49 -1.75 17.71
N GLY A 155 4.17 -1.36 16.63
CA GLY A 155 5.57 -1.73 16.41
C GLY A 155 5.96 -1.83 14.93
N THR A 156 7.27 -1.73 14.70
CA THR A 156 7.93 -2.04 13.42
C THR A 156 9.07 -3.00 13.68
N PHE A 157 9.19 -4.04 12.85
CA PHE A 157 10.14 -5.13 13.04
C PHE A 157 10.89 -5.38 11.74
N CYS A 158 12.18 -5.66 11.85
CA CYS A 158 12.97 -6.28 10.77
C CYS A 158 13.33 -7.69 11.18
N ILE A 159 13.06 -8.64 10.30
CA ILE A 159 13.18 -10.08 10.56
C ILE A 159 14.11 -10.67 9.52
N ASP A 160 15.02 -11.53 9.97
CA ASP A 160 15.82 -12.38 9.10
C ASP A 160 14.94 -13.48 8.51
N THR A 161 14.79 -13.52 7.19
CA THR A 161 13.84 -14.42 6.51
C THR A 161 14.32 -15.86 6.39
N HIS A 162 15.56 -16.16 6.79
CA HIS A 162 16.11 -17.51 6.76
C HIS A 162 15.97 -18.18 8.13
N THR A 163 16.16 -17.40 9.20
CA THR A 163 16.17 -17.88 10.59
C THR A 163 14.91 -17.54 11.36
N GLY A 164 14.11 -16.57 10.89
CA GLY A 164 12.95 -16.03 11.59
C GLY A 164 13.28 -15.15 12.79
N LYS A 165 14.56 -14.77 12.98
CA LYS A 165 14.97 -13.92 14.11
C LYS A 165 14.67 -12.44 13.84
N THR A 166 14.19 -11.72 14.85
CA THR A 166 14.12 -10.26 14.82
C THR A 166 15.53 -9.67 14.84
N LEU A 167 15.90 -8.94 13.78
CA LEU A 167 17.17 -8.23 13.64
C LEU A 167 17.13 -6.89 14.40
N TRP A 168 16.01 -6.18 14.33
CA TRP A 168 15.74 -4.99 15.13
C TRP A 168 14.23 -4.76 15.26
N GLU A 169 13.83 -4.02 16.30
CA GLU A 169 12.44 -3.60 16.51
C GLU A 169 12.36 -2.15 16.98
N ARG A 170 11.25 -1.49 16.66
CA ARG A 170 10.92 -0.11 17.04
C ARG A 170 9.50 -0.04 17.56
N LEU A 171 9.37 0.23 18.86
CA LEU A 171 8.10 0.31 19.59
C LEU A 171 7.79 1.73 20.09
N ASP A 172 8.68 2.69 19.82
CA ASP A 172 8.68 4.05 20.37
C ASP A 172 7.87 5.06 19.54
N PHE A 173 7.52 4.74 18.29
CA PHE A 173 6.66 5.59 17.48
C PHE A 173 5.20 5.48 17.92
N LYS A 174 4.59 6.63 18.21
CA LYS A 174 3.21 6.74 18.71
C LYS A 174 2.40 7.74 17.90
N CYS A 175 1.14 7.40 17.71
CA CYS A 175 0.00 8.26 17.41
C CYS A 175 -1.26 7.48 17.83
N ASP A 176 -2.34 8.20 18.08
CA ASP A 176 -3.70 7.68 18.15
C ASP A 176 -4.18 7.36 16.74
N HIS A 177 -4.26 6.07 16.42
CA HIS A 177 -4.75 5.62 15.13
C HIS A 177 -6.27 5.79 14.99
N PHE A 178 -7.00 6.10 16.05
CA PHE A 178 -8.46 6.29 16.11
C PHE A 178 -9.31 5.10 15.64
N ARG A 179 -9.08 4.54 14.44
CA ARG A 179 -9.73 3.40 13.78
C ARG A 179 -8.75 2.30 13.35
N GLY A 180 -7.53 2.32 13.88
CA GLY A 180 -6.48 1.33 13.59
C GLY A 180 -5.49 1.77 12.50
N PRO A 181 -4.32 1.10 12.41
CA PRO A 181 -3.26 1.43 11.46
C PRO A 181 -3.64 1.04 10.02
N GLY A 182 -2.92 1.55 9.03
CA GLY A 182 -3.17 1.22 7.61
C GLY A 182 -2.01 1.47 6.65
N SER A 183 -1.09 2.38 6.96
CA SER A 183 0.10 2.60 6.11
C SER A 183 0.96 1.34 6.07
N SER A 184 1.39 0.96 4.88
CA SER A 184 2.38 -0.09 4.66
C SER A 184 3.80 0.47 4.74
N VAL A 185 4.79 -0.41 4.81
CA VAL A 185 6.21 -0.02 4.74
C VAL A 185 6.57 0.35 3.31
N ALA A 186 7.41 1.38 3.13
CA ALA A 186 8.14 1.60 1.89
C ALA A 186 9.64 1.53 2.15
N VAL A 187 10.38 0.83 1.27
CA VAL A 187 11.83 0.69 1.37
C VAL A 187 12.47 1.22 0.11
N TYR A 188 13.55 2.00 0.25
CA TYR A 188 14.35 2.44 -0.87
C TYR A 188 15.80 2.71 -0.46
N GLY A 189 16.73 2.19 -1.26
CA GLY A 189 18.16 2.23 -0.92
C GLY A 189 18.39 1.59 0.45
N ASP A 190 18.94 2.38 1.37
CA ASP A 190 19.23 1.97 2.75
C ASP A 190 18.17 2.43 3.76
N LEU A 191 17.02 2.96 3.29
CA LEU A 191 16.01 3.57 4.15
C LEU A 191 14.67 2.84 4.14
N VAL A 192 14.06 2.75 5.32
CA VAL A 192 12.68 2.33 5.56
C VAL A 192 11.85 3.56 5.93
N TYR A 193 10.78 3.82 5.20
CA TYR A 193 9.88 4.97 5.43
C TYR A 193 8.57 4.52 6.07
N LEU A 194 8.18 5.24 7.12
CA LEU A 194 6.95 5.03 7.87
C LEU A 194 6.17 6.34 7.94
N ILE A 195 4.85 6.28 7.70
CA ILE A 195 3.95 7.42 7.85
C ILE A 195 3.04 7.18 9.05
N PHE A 196 2.92 8.21 9.89
CA PHE A 196 1.96 8.28 10.97
C PHE A 196 1.07 9.48 10.73
N ASP A 197 -0.20 9.24 10.43
CA ASP A 197 -1.24 10.25 10.35
C ASP A 197 -2.38 9.83 11.29
N GLY A 198 -2.17 10.04 12.59
CA GLY A 198 -3.14 9.77 13.66
C GLY A 198 -4.13 10.91 13.87
N ALA A 199 -5.03 10.78 14.84
CA ALA A 199 -5.92 11.86 15.28
C ALA A 199 -5.18 12.95 16.07
N ASP A 200 -4.05 12.61 16.69
CA ASP A 200 -3.24 13.44 17.58
C ASP A 200 -1.94 13.94 16.92
N LEU A 201 -1.23 13.07 16.18
CA LEU A 201 0.11 13.30 15.68
C LEU A 201 0.25 12.96 14.19
N GLN A 202 1.00 13.79 13.47
CA GLN A 202 1.30 13.61 12.05
C GLN A 202 2.79 13.77 11.76
N TYR A 203 3.46 12.68 11.37
CA TYR A 203 4.89 12.70 11.06
C TYR A 203 5.28 11.60 10.07
N VAL A 204 6.40 11.81 9.39
CA VAL A 204 7.06 10.81 8.55
C VAL A 204 8.41 10.48 9.19
N VAL A 205 8.79 9.21 9.16
CA VAL A 205 10.07 8.73 9.70
C VAL A 205 10.82 7.99 8.61
N ALA A 206 12.14 8.21 8.53
CA ALA A 206 13.05 7.31 7.85
C ALA A 206 13.96 6.61 8.85
N LEU A 207 14.05 5.29 8.71
CA LEU A 207 14.94 4.45 9.48
C LEU A 207 16.05 3.90 8.59
N ASP A 208 17.22 3.73 9.16
CA ASP A 208 18.25 2.87 8.59
C ASP A 208 17.73 1.44 8.51
N LYS A 209 17.71 0.85 7.30
CA LYS A 209 17.07 -0.46 7.10
C LYS A 209 17.83 -1.61 7.76
N LYS A 210 19.12 -1.43 8.07
CA LYS A 210 19.97 -2.47 8.67
C LYS A 210 19.90 -2.46 10.18
N THR A 211 19.85 -1.27 10.78
CA THR A 211 19.94 -1.07 12.23
C THR A 211 18.63 -0.67 12.89
N GLY A 212 17.68 -0.16 12.12
CA GLY A 212 16.42 0.40 12.65
C GLY A 212 16.57 1.80 13.26
N GLU A 213 17.76 2.40 13.22
CA GLU A 213 18.03 3.73 13.76
C GLU A 213 17.26 4.80 12.99
N THR A 214 16.70 5.79 13.69
CA THR A 214 16.05 6.94 13.04
C THR A 214 17.10 7.81 12.34
N LYS A 215 17.04 7.91 11.02
CA LYS A 215 17.86 8.86 10.25
C LYS A 215 17.26 10.26 10.25
N TRP A 216 15.94 10.35 10.10
CA TRP A 216 15.21 11.60 10.25
C TRP A 216 13.75 11.34 10.63
N LYS A 217 13.13 12.36 11.25
CA LYS A 217 11.71 12.42 11.55
C LYS A 217 11.21 13.83 11.24
N ALA A 218 10.18 13.93 10.39
CA ALA A 218 9.61 15.19 9.97
C ALA A 218 8.17 15.31 10.50
N ASP A 219 7.89 16.37 11.26
CA ASP A 219 6.52 16.79 11.56
C ASP A 219 5.86 17.29 10.26
N ARG A 220 4.66 16.77 9.96
CA ARG A 220 3.95 17.11 8.72
C ARG A 220 3.33 18.50 8.76
N LYS A 221 3.25 19.18 9.92
CA LYS A 221 2.78 20.57 10.10
C LYS A 221 1.52 20.92 9.28
N ILE A 222 0.58 19.97 9.19
CA ILE A 222 -0.64 20.14 8.38
C ILE A 222 -1.56 21.13 9.10
N LYS A 223 -1.99 22.16 8.37
CA LYS A 223 -3.02 23.10 8.82
C LYS A 223 -4.37 22.53 8.44
N TYR A 224 -5.01 21.85 9.38
CA TYR A 224 -6.32 21.26 9.18
C TYR A 224 -7.43 22.31 9.21
N GLY A 225 -8.44 22.11 8.38
CA GLY A 225 -9.69 22.86 8.44
C GLY A 225 -10.47 22.61 9.75
N PRO A 226 -11.60 23.29 9.94
CA PRO A 226 -12.48 23.01 11.07
C PRO A 226 -12.98 21.56 10.99
N GLY A 227 -12.94 20.85 12.11
CA GLY A 227 -13.40 19.46 12.21
C GLY A 227 -13.84 19.11 13.63
N PRO A 228 -14.37 17.90 13.84
CA PRO A 228 -14.74 17.44 15.18
C PRO A 228 -13.54 17.48 16.14
N ALA A 229 -13.84 17.70 17.42
CA ALA A 229 -12.81 17.81 18.46
C ALA A 229 -12.00 16.52 18.68
N ASP A 230 -12.48 15.37 18.17
CA ASP A 230 -11.84 14.07 18.33
C ASP A 230 -10.64 13.83 17.40
N GLY A 231 -10.42 14.71 16.41
CA GLY A 231 -9.29 14.61 15.50
C GLY A 231 -9.40 13.54 14.40
N ASP A 232 -10.54 12.85 14.25
CA ASP A 232 -10.71 11.82 13.19
C ASP A 232 -10.50 12.42 11.79
N HIS A 233 -10.84 13.71 11.62
CA HIS A 233 -10.60 14.45 10.38
C HIS A 233 -9.13 14.58 9.98
N LYS A 234 -8.19 14.34 10.92
CA LYS A 234 -6.75 14.40 10.67
C LYS A 234 -6.17 13.06 10.19
N LYS A 235 -6.93 11.97 10.35
CA LYS A 235 -6.49 10.60 10.08
C LYS A 235 -6.28 10.35 8.59
N ALA A 236 -5.22 9.60 8.28
CA ALA A 236 -5.01 9.01 6.96
C ALA A 236 -4.43 7.59 7.07
N TYR A 237 -4.55 6.81 5.99
CA TYR A 237 -4.12 5.41 5.94
C TYR A 237 -3.12 5.15 4.80
N ALA A 238 -2.77 6.18 4.04
CA ALA A 238 -2.00 6.07 2.82
C ALA A 238 -0.58 5.54 3.05
N THR A 239 -0.10 4.79 2.06
CA THR A 239 1.29 4.33 1.96
C THR A 239 2.08 5.31 1.08
N PRO A 240 3.33 5.69 1.43
CA PRO A 240 4.13 6.59 0.61
C PRO A 240 4.51 5.96 -0.74
N ALA A 241 4.74 6.79 -1.75
CA ALA A 241 5.43 6.40 -2.98
C ALA A 241 6.71 7.19 -3.13
N LEU A 242 7.80 6.50 -3.44
CA LEU A 242 9.01 7.18 -3.89
C LEU A 242 8.93 7.34 -5.41
N LEU A 243 8.92 8.59 -5.87
CA LEU A 243 8.69 8.94 -7.26
C LEU A 243 9.79 9.88 -7.75
N LYS A 244 10.14 9.76 -9.03
CA LYS A 244 11.06 10.70 -9.69
C LYS A 244 10.26 11.81 -10.37
N LEU A 245 10.09 12.94 -9.68
CA LEU A 245 9.32 14.09 -10.16
C LEU A 245 10.26 15.15 -10.75
N ALA A 246 10.10 15.49 -12.03
CA ALA A 246 10.97 16.43 -12.74
C ALA A 246 12.48 16.15 -12.54
N GLY A 247 12.86 14.86 -12.56
CA GLY A 247 14.24 14.39 -12.39
C GLY A 247 14.71 14.28 -10.93
N LYS A 248 13.94 14.73 -9.95
CA LYS A 248 14.27 14.68 -8.51
C LYS A 248 13.55 13.53 -7.81
N ASP A 249 14.22 12.90 -6.86
CA ASP A 249 13.59 11.88 -6.03
C ASP A 249 12.72 12.56 -4.96
N SER A 250 11.48 12.09 -4.85
CA SER A 250 10.44 12.65 -3.97
C SER A 250 9.73 11.52 -3.26
N LEU A 251 9.77 11.53 -1.92
CA LEU A 251 8.93 10.66 -1.10
C LEU A 251 7.56 11.34 -0.97
N VAL A 252 6.61 10.92 -1.81
CA VAL A 252 5.26 11.48 -1.86
C VAL A 252 4.37 10.75 -0.85
N CYS A 253 3.91 11.51 0.14
CA CYS A 253 3.15 11.07 1.29
C CYS A 253 1.76 11.73 1.28
N PRO A 254 0.69 11.02 0.87
CA PRO A 254 -0.67 11.51 1.09
C PRO A 254 -0.98 11.64 2.59
N SER A 255 -1.99 12.44 2.92
CA SER A 255 -2.59 12.60 4.26
C SER A 255 -4.07 12.94 4.11
N ALA A 256 -4.75 13.33 5.19
CA ALA A 256 -6.18 13.58 5.17
C ALA A 256 -6.56 14.76 4.25
N GLU A 257 -5.91 15.91 4.38
CA GLU A 257 -6.23 17.14 3.65
C GLU A 257 -5.15 17.60 2.66
N CYS A 258 -3.99 16.93 2.65
CA CYS A 258 -2.86 17.31 1.80
C CYS A 258 -2.16 16.08 1.21
N THR A 259 -1.44 16.29 0.12
CA THR A 259 -0.36 15.40 -0.32
C THR A 259 0.95 16.18 -0.22
N ILE A 260 1.97 15.61 0.43
CA ILE A 260 3.23 16.28 0.73
C ILE A 260 4.37 15.44 0.18
N ALA A 261 5.35 16.06 -0.47
CA ALA A 261 6.59 15.38 -0.81
C ALA A 261 7.74 15.83 0.09
N TYR A 262 8.59 14.87 0.41
CA TYR A 262 9.82 15.08 1.16
C TYR A 262 11.02 14.65 0.34
N ASP A 263 12.15 15.32 0.57
CA ASP A 263 13.44 14.82 0.16
C ASP A 263 13.71 13.49 0.90
N PRO A 264 13.87 12.36 0.19
CA PRO A 264 13.95 11.05 0.83
C PRO A 264 15.15 10.89 1.77
N LYS A 265 16.22 11.67 1.56
CA LYS A 265 17.48 11.56 2.32
C LYS A 265 17.46 12.38 3.60
N SER A 266 16.90 13.60 3.54
CA SER A 266 16.94 14.58 4.64
C SER A 266 15.61 14.73 5.38
N GLY A 267 14.49 14.32 4.77
CA GLY A 267 13.15 14.58 5.31
C GLY A 267 12.69 16.04 5.14
N ALA A 268 13.43 16.86 4.39
CA ALA A 268 13.03 18.24 4.10
C ALA A 268 11.78 18.25 3.19
N GLU A 269 10.77 19.03 3.55
CA GLU A 269 9.58 19.22 2.70
C GLU A 269 9.98 19.87 1.37
N GLN A 270 9.60 19.24 0.26
CA GLN A 270 9.82 19.76 -1.10
C GLN A 270 8.62 20.58 -1.58
N TRP A 271 7.42 20.03 -1.38
CA TRP A 271 6.16 20.67 -1.75
C TRP A 271 4.97 20.06 -1.01
N ARG A 272 3.85 20.77 -1.01
CA ARG A 272 2.57 20.37 -0.44
C ARG A 272 1.41 20.85 -1.29
N PHE A 273 0.53 19.92 -1.64
CA PHE A 273 -0.74 20.19 -2.30
C PHE A 273 -1.91 20.00 -1.33
N ALA A 274 -2.57 21.10 -0.96
CA ALA A 274 -3.75 21.09 -0.10
C ALA A 274 -5.01 20.84 -0.95
N HIS A 275 -5.46 19.59 -0.97
CA HIS A 275 -6.63 19.15 -1.75
C HIS A 275 -7.93 19.16 -0.93
N GLY A 276 -7.82 19.33 0.40
CA GLY A 276 -8.94 19.27 1.35
C GLY A 276 -9.44 17.83 1.54
N GLY A 277 -10.65 17.64 2.05
CA GLY A 277 -11.20 16.30 2.28
C GLY A 277 -10.63 15.63 3.54
N MET A 278 -10.60 14.29 3.55
CA MET A 278 -10.22 13.51 4.73
C MET A 278 -9.87 12.06 4.33
N ASN A 279 -9.16 11.33 5.19
CA ASN A 279 -8.99 9.87 5.08
C ASN A 279 -8.36 9.40 3.76
N GLY A 280 -7.27 10.06 3.34
CA GLY A 280 -6.46 9.58 2.22
C GLY A 280 -5.89 8.18 2.51
N SER A 281 -6.22 7.20 1.66
CA SER A 281 -5.72 5.82 1.78
C SER A 281 -5.01 5.34 0.51
N LEU A 282 -5.25 6.04 -0.61
CA LEU A 282 -4.69 5.70 -1.91
C LEU A 282 -3.21 6.07 -1.99
N ARG A 283 -2.44 5.22 -2.67
CA ARG A 283 -1.07 5.54 -3.04
C ARG A 283 -1.05 6.43 -4.29
N PRO A 284 -0.19 7.47 -4.35
CA PRO A 284 -0.08 8.31 -5.53
C PRO A 284 0.63 7.56 -6.66
N VAL A 285 0.26 7.86 -7.90
CA VAL A 285 0.79 7.20 -9.10
C VAL A 285 1.42 8.27 -10.01
N LEU A 286 2.61 8.00 -10.55
CA LEU A 286 3.23 8.84 -11.58
C LEU A 286 3.18 8.09 -12.91
N ALA A 287 2.47 8.65 -13.88
CA ALA A 287 2.43 8.11 -15.24
C ALA A 287 2.11 9.24 -16.24
N ASN A 288 2.54 9.08 -17.49
CA ASN A 288 2.28 10.06 -18.56
C ASN A 288 2.69 11.50 -18.20
N GLY A 289 3.75 11.65 -17.41
CA GLY A 289 4.22 12.95 -16.94
C GLY A 289 3.31 13.65 -15.93
N LEU A 290 2.30 12.97 -15.39
CA LEU A 290 1.35 13.50 -14.40
C LEU A 290 1.39 12.69 -13.10
N LEU A 291 1.25 13.39 -11.98
CA LEU A 291 1.12 12.80 -10.65
C LEU A 291 -0.37 12.73 -10.28
N TYR A 292 -0.88 11.52 -10.08
CA TYR A 292 -2.25 11.27 -9.65
C TYR A 292 -2.33 11.17 -8.13
N ALA A 293 -3.17 12.00 -7.51
CA ALA A 293 -3.42 12.03 -6.07
C ALA A 293 -4.91 12.18 -5.79
N THR A 294 -5.37 11.78 -4.60
CA THR A 294 -6.80 11.85 -4.23
C THR A 294 -7.04 12.60 -2.94
N SER A 295 -8.26 13.11 -2.77
CA SER A 295 -8.72 13.77 -1.55
C SER A 295 -9.53 12.86 -0.62
N GLY A 296 -9.21 11.57 -0.65
CA GLY A 296 -9.82 10.54 0.19
C GLY A 296 -11.35 10.56 0.11
N SER A 297 -12.02 10.66 1.26
CA SER A 297 -13.48 10.56 1.37
C SER A 297 -14.25 11.67 0.66
N SER A 298 -13.61 12.78 0.30
CA SER A 298 -14.26 13.82 -0.53
C SER A 298 -14.35 13.44 -2.02
N GLY A 299 -13.74 12.31 -2.42
CA GLY A 299 -14.03 11.63 -3.68
C GLY A 299 -13.53 12.36 -4.92
N LYS A 300 -12.37 13.02 -4.86
CA LYS A 300 -11.73 13.63 -6.03
C LYS A 300 -10.40 12.97 -6.36
N LEU A 301 -10.15 12.83 -7.66
CA LEU A 301 -8.85 12.48 -8.24
C LEU A 301 -8.30 13.72 -8.95
N PHE A 302 -7.06 14.06 -8.65
CA PHE A 302 -6.33 15.16 -9.25
C PHE A 302 -5.18 14.60 -10.08
N ALA A 303 -4.99 15.12 -11.29
CA ALA A 303 -3.77 14.96 -12.05
C ALA A 303 -2.95 16.25 -11.93
N LEU A 304 -1.78 16.16 -11.31
CA LEU A 304 -0.89 17.27 -11.02
C LEU A 304 0.29 17.28 -12.00
N LYS A 305 0.68 18.46 -12.44
CA LYS A 305 1.86 18.69 -13.28
C LYS A 305 3.12 18.73 -12.40
N PRO A 306 4.04 17.75 -12.50
CA PRO A 306 5.18 17.63 -11.58
C PRO A 306 6.19 18.78 -11.65
N ASP A 307 6.31 19.43 -12.81
CA ASP A 307 7.27 20.51 -13.11
C ASP A 307 7.01 21.80 -12.33
N VAL A 308 5.76 22.04 -11.93
CA VAL A 308 5.37 23.22 -11.14
C VAL A 308 5.20 22.94 -9.65
N LEU A 309 5.49 21.72 -9.17
CA LEU A 309 5.35 21.35 -7.76
C LEU A 309 6.54 21.87 -6.93
N LYS A 310 6.32 22.95 -6.18
CA LYS A 310 7.30 23.54 -5.26
C LYS A 310 6.62 24.26 -4.11
N GLY A 311 7.08 24.05 -2.87
CA GLY A 311 6.52 24.73 -1.69
C GLY A 311 5.01 24.51 -1.57
N GLU A 312 4.25 25.56 -1.28
CA GLU A 312 2.79 25.48 -1.36
C GLU A 312 2.34 25.41 -2.83
N VAL A 313 1.74 24.29 -3.22
CA VAL A 313 1.35 24.02 -4.60
C VAL A 313 0.07 24.79 -4.95
N PRO A 314 0.08 25.63 -5.99
CA PRO A 314 -1.08 26.40 -6.41
C PRO A 314 -2.12 25.52 -7.15
N LYS A 315 -3.35 26.03 -7.29
CA LYS A 315 -4.47 25.29 -7.91
C LYS A 315 -4.27 25.01 -9.41
N ASP A 316 -3.51 25.84 -10.12
CA ASP A 316 -3.20 25.71 -11.55
C ASP A 316 -2.17 24.61 -11.86
N ALA A 317 -1.54 24.04 -10.83
CA ALA A 317 -0.79 22.80 -10.93
C ALA A 317 -1.67 21.59 -11.28
N VAL A 318 -2.99 21.68 -11.07
CA VAL A 318 -3.96 20.67 -11.48
C VAL A 318 -4.17 20.74 -13.00
N ALA A 319 -3.70 19.73 -13.72
CA ALA A 319 -3.95 19.58 -15.16
C ALA A 319 -5.43 19.28 -15.44
N TRP A 320 -6.00 18.37 -14.66
CA TRP A 320 -7.42 18.04 -14.65
C TRP A 320 -7.81 17.39 -13.32
N GLN A 321 -9.10 17.37 -13.03
CA GLN A 321 -9.67 16.66 -11.89
C GLN A 321 -10.98 15.98 -12.26
N VAL A 322 -11.33 14.91 -11.56
CA VAL A 322 -12.65 14.28 -11.63
C VAL A 322 -13.19 14.02 -10.22
N ALA A 323 -14.51 14.00 -10.08
CA ALA A 323 -15.20 13.76 -8.80
C ALA A 323 -16.26 12.63 -8.87
N LYS A 324 -16.48 12.06 -10.05
CA LYS A 324 -17.46 10.98 -10.26
C LYS A 324 -16.70 9.66 -10.45
N GLY A 325 -17.16 8.60 -9.77
CA GLY A 325 -16.56 7.27 -9.89
C GLY A 325 -15.17 7.14 -9.28
N VAL A 326 -14.77 8.09 -8.42
CA VAL A 326 -13.45 8.08 -7.75
C VAL A 326 -13.47 7.09 -6.60
N SER A 327 -12.43 6.28 -6.52
CA SER A 327 -12.22 5.34 -5.42
C SER A 327 -11.72 6.06 -4.15
N VAL A 328 -12.21 5.59 -2.99
CA VAL A 328 -11.83 6.14 -1.67
C VAL A 328 -10.89 5.20 -0.93
N ARG A 329 -10.93 3.88 -1.21
CA ARG A 329 -9.97 2.90 -0.68
C ARG A 329 -9.01 2.32 -1.73
N PRO A 330 -9.47 1.71 -2.85
CA PRO A 330 -8.57 1.16 -3.85
C PRO A 330 -7.76 2.25 -4.55
N SER A 331 -6.43 2.12 -4.68
CA SER A 331 -5.66 3.09 -5.47
C SER A 331 -5.82 2.82 -6.97
N PRO A 332 -5.83 3.86 -7.82
CA PRO A 332 -5.96 3.69 -9.27
C PRO A 332 -4.79 2.89 -9.85
N ILE A 333 -4.94 2.43 -11.08
CA ILE A 333 -3.84 1.89 -11.88
C ILE A 333 -3.85 2.56 -13.25
N VAL A 334 -2.66 2.92 -13.76
CA VAL A 334 -2.52 3.56 -15.07
C VAL A 334 -1.77 2.63 -16.00
N VAL A 335 -2.41 2.22 -17.11
CA VAL A 335 -1.83 1.33 -18.12
C VAL A 335 -1.80 2.07 -19.45
N GLY A 336 -0.60 2.40 -19.94
CA GLY A 336 -0.46 3.30 -21.07
C GLY A 336 -1.17 4.64 -20.81
N ASN A 337 -2.09 5.02 -21.69
CA ASN A 337 -2.89 6.25 -21.55
C ASN A 337 -4.22 6.04 -20.82
N LEU A 338 -4.45 4.88 -20.18
CA LEU A 338 -5.72 4.56 -19.53
C LEU A 338 -5.56 4.50 -18.02
N LEU A 339 -6.43 5.18 -17.28
CA LEU A 339 -6.50 5.13 -15.82
C LEU A 339 -7.74 4.36 -15.39
N PHE A 340 -7.55 3.30 -14.62
CA PHE A 340 -8.60 2.45 -14.10
C PHE A 340 -8.79 2.63 -12.59
N MET A 341 -10.05 2.70 -12.16
CA MET A 341 -10.45 2.73 -10.76
C MET A 341 -11.58 1.74 -10.52
N ALA A 342 -11.63 1.18 -9.31
CA ALA A 342 -12.83 0.55 -8.77
C ALA A 342 -13.25 1.34 -7.53
N ALA A 343 -14.38 2.05 -7.65
CA ALA A 343 -14.97 2.71 -6.52
C ALA A 343 -15.48 1.69 -5.50
N ASP A 344 -15.45 2.09 -4.24
CA ASP A 344 -15.82 1.30 -3.07
C ASP A 344 -17.16 0.56 -3.21
N ASN A 345 -18.11 1.16 -3.93
CA ASN A 345 -19.48 0.67 -4.17
C ASN A 345 -19.66 -0.15 -5.46
N GLY A 346 -18.57 -0.66 -6.04
CA GLY A 346 -18.62 -1.55 -7.20
C GLY A 346 -18.65 -0.87 -8.56
N VAL A 347 -18.36 0.43 -8.64
CA VAL A 347 -18.29 1.12 -9.94
C VAL A 347 -16.86 1.08 -10.48
N ALA A 348 -16.62 0.32 -11.53
CA ALA A 348 -15.36 0.35 -12.28
C ALA A 348 -15.39 1.49 -13.31
N THR A 349 -14.31 2.25 -13.42
CA THR A 349 -14.19 3.39 -14.32
C THR A 349 -12.88 3.34 -15.07
N CYS A 350 -12.91 3.64 -16.37
CA CYS A 350 -11.72 3.89 -17.19
C CYS A 350 -11.75 5.33 -17.70
N LEU A 351 -10.66 6.06 -17.48
CA LEU A 351 -10.44 7.43 -17.95
C LEU A 351 -9.25 7.47 -18.90
N ASP A 352 -9.22 8.46 -19.78
CA ASP A 352 -7.98 8.92 -20.40
C ASP A 352 -7.10 9.53 -19.30
N ALA A 353 -5.90 8.98 -19.12
CA ALA A 353 -4.99 9.37 -18.06
C ALA A 353 -4.39 10.78 -18.29
N VAL A 354 -4.34 11.27 -19.53
CA VAL A 354 -3.76 12.58 -19.85
C VAL A 354 -4.79 13.70 -19.72
N SER A 355 -6.05 13.44 -20.09
CA SER A 355 -7.11 14.46 -20.15
C SER A 355 -8.20 14.30 -19.09
N GLY A 356 -8.27 13.18 -18.40
CA GLY A 356 -9.35 12.84 -17.46
C GLY A 356 -10.69 12.52 -18.12
N LYS A 357 -10.74 12.37 -19.45
CA LYS A 357 -11.97 12.08 -20.20
C LYS A 357 -12.45 10.67 -19.87
N LEU A 358 -13.75 10.52 -19.61
CA LEU A 358 -14.35 9.21 -19.40
C LEU A 358 -14.34 8.38 -20.69
N HIS A 359 -13.82 7.15 -20.60
CA HIS A 359 -13.98 6.13 -21.64
C HIS A 359 -15.21 5.26 -21.37
N TRP A 360 -15.27 4.64 -20.18
CA TRP A 360 -16.40 3.80 -19.79
C TRP A 360 -16.55 3.73 -18.26
N THR A 361 -17.76 3.37 -17.84
CA THR A 361 -18.11 3.07 -16.45
C THR A 361 -18.98 1.82 -16.43
N GLU A 362 -18.67 0.87 -15.55
CA GLU A 362 -19.42 -0.38 -15.42
C GLU A 362 -19.68 -0.74 -13.95
N ARG A 363 -20.78 -1.43 -13.71
CA ARG A 363 -21.11 -1.99 -12.39
C ARG A 363 -20.52 -3.38 -12.29
N LEU A 364 -19.54 -3.54 -11.41
CA LEU A 364 -19.06 -4.82 -10.95
C LEU A 364 -19.82 -5.18 -9.67
N ASP A 365 -20.26 -6.42 -9.56
CA ASP A 365 -20.97 -6.89 -8.37
C ASP A 365 -20.05 -6.88 -7.14
N GLY A 366 -20.55 -6.41 -6.00
CA GLY A 366 -19.83 -6.32 -4.73
C GLY A 366 -19.01 -5.04 -4.49
N GLU A 367 -18.51 -4.90 -3.27
CA GLU A 367 -17.74 -3.75 -2.81
C GLU A 367 -16.22 -3.96 -2.91
N PHE A 368 -15.46 -2.89 -3.09
CA PHE A 368 -14.01 -2.94 -3.25
C PHE A 368 -13.25 -2.34 -2.05
N SER A 369 -12.12 -2.96 -1.75
CA SER A 369 -11.12 -2.51 -0.77
C SER A 369 -9.71 -2.76 -1.30
N ALA A 370 -9.52 -3.90 -1.98
CA ALA A 370 -8.31 -4.24 -2.68
C ALA A 370 -8.05 -3.29 -3.86
N SER A 371 -6.79 -2.89 -4.03
CA SER A 371 -6.35 -2.16 -5.21
C SER A 371 -6.22 -3.11 -6.41
N PRO A 372 -6.57 -2.65 -7.62
CA PRO A 372 -6.32 -3.43 -8.83
C PRO A 372 -4.83 -3.60 -9.12
N VAL A 373 -4.52 -4.69 -9.82
CA VAL A 373 -3.19 -4.98 -10.38
C VAL A 373 -3.30 -5.22 -11.88
N TYR A 374 -2.19 -5.01 -12.60
CA TYR A 374 -2.11 -5.19 -14.05
C TYR A 374 -1.05 -6.21 -14.42
N ALA A 375 -1.40 -7.09 -15.37
CA ALA A 375 -0.46 -8.00 -15.99
C ALA A 375 -0.95 -8.40 -17.40
N ASN A 376 -0.03 -8.46 -18.36
CA ASN A 376 -0.25 -8.89 -19.74
C ASN A 376 -1.58 -8.40 -20.38
N GLY A 377 -1.81 -7.09 -20.41
CA GLY A 377 -3.00 -6.50 -21.05
C GLY A 377 -4.29 -6.59 -20.22
N ASN A 378 -4.25 -7.10 -18.99
CA ASN A 378 -5.42 -7.31 -18.15
C ASN A 378 -5.30 -6.58 -16.81
N VAL A 379 -6.42 -6.02 -16.35
CA VAL A 379 -6.59 -5.43 -15.02
C VAL A 379 -7.44 -6.37 -14.16
N TYR A 380 -6.97 -6.66 -12.96
CA TYR A 380 -7.60 -7.58 -12.03
C TYR A 380 -8.24 -6.79 -10.88
N PHE A 381 -9.56 -6.87 -10.74
CA PHE A 381 -10.31 -6.22 -9.67
C PHE A 381 -10.84 -7.27 -8.68
N CYS A 382 -10.27 -7.32 -7.47
CA CYS A 382 -10.68 -8.22 -6.39
C CYS A 382 -11.59 -7.52 -5.38
N ASN A 383 -12.68 -8.15 -4.97
CA ASN A 383 -13.71 -7.51 -4.14
C ASN A 383 -13.93 -8.21 -2.78
N GLN A 384 -14.68 -7.55 -1.90
CA GLN A 384 -14.91 -7.98 -0.52
C GLN A 384 -15.76 -9.26 -0.37
N ILE A 385 -16.43 -9.70 -1.44
CA ILE A 385 -17.26 -10.92 -1.48
C ILE A 385 -16.57 -12.08 -2.20
N GLY A 386 -15.31 -11.89 -2.61
CA GLY A 386 -14.46 -12.97 -3.14
C GLY A 386 -14.48 -13.10 -4.66
N LYS A 387 -15.10 -12.15 -5.36
CA LYS A 387 -15.02 -12.10 -6.82
C LYS A 387 -13.74 -11.43 -7.28
N THR A 388 -13.20 -11.91 -8.38
CA THR A 388 -12.17 -11.24 -9.16
C THR A 388 -12.65 -11.07 -10.60
N PHE A 389 -12.69 -9.82 -11.05
CA PHE A 389 -13.03 -9.48 -12.44
C PHE A 389 -11.75 -9.23 -13.21
N VAL A 390 -11.53 -9.99 -14.28
CA VAL A 390 -10.41 -9.80 -15.20
C VAL A 390 -10.93 -9.01 -16.39
N VAL A 391 -10.52 -7.75 -16.47
CA VAL A 391 -10.97 -6.79 -17.49
C VAL A 391 -9.80 -6.46 -18.40
N LYS A 392 -10.04 -6.43 -19.71
CA LYS A 392 -9.02 -6.00 -20.67
C LYS A 392 -8.64 -4.53 -20.43
N ALA A 393 -7.36 -4.22 -20.47
CA ALA A 393 -6.84 -2.86 -20.38
C ALA A 393 -7.07 -2.11 -21.71
N ALA A 394 -8.32 -1.71 -21.97
CA ALA A 394 -8.73 -1.04 -23.19
C ALA A 394 -9.71 0.12 -22.93
N ALA A 395 -9.78 1.04 -23.90
CA ALA A 395 -10.70 2.17 -23.89
C ALA A 395 -12.17 1.76 -24.11
N SER A 396 -12.42 0.51 -24.48
CA SER A 396 -13.74 -0.13 -24.44
C SER A 396 -13.76 -1.17 -23.32
N TYR A 397 -14.88 -1.30 -22.63
CA TYR A 397 -15.03 -2.34 -21.62
C TYR A 397 -15.12 -3.73 -22.26
N GLU A 398 -14.33 -4.67 -21.73
CA GLU A 398 -14.38 -6.08 -22.11
C GLU A 398 -14.04 -6.93 -20.87
N LEU A 399 -15.04 -7.63 -20.33
CA LEU A 399 -14.86 -8.60 -19.25
C LEU A 399 -14.37 -9.93 -19.84
N LEU A 400 -13.16 -10.34 -19.45
CA LEU A 400 -12.54 -11.57 -19.95
C LEU A 400 -12.88 -12.78 -19.08
N ALA A 401 -13.01 -12.55 -17.77
CA ALA A 401 -13.39 -13.58 -16.81
C ALA A 401 -13.93 -12.99 -15.50
N GLU A 402 -14.81 -13.74 -14.86
CA GLU A 402 -15.22 -13.55 -13.47
C GLU A 402 -14.86 -14.82 -12.70
N ASN A 403 -14.09 -14.66 -11.62
CA ASN A 403 -13.63 -15.75 -10.77
C ASN A 403 -14.16 -15.57 -9.35
N ARG A 404 -14.24 -16.65 -8.57
CA ARG A 404 -14.66 -16.58 -7.16
C ARG A 404 -13.83 -17.48 -6.26
N LEU A 405 -13.39 -16.93 -5.15
CA LEU A 405 -12.86 -17.63 -3.98
C LEU A 405 -13.70 -17.31 -2.74
N ASP A 406 -13.71 -18.20 -1.76
CA ASP A 406 -14.42 -18.04 -0.51
C ASP A 406 -13.72 -17.05 0.43
N GLY A 407 -14.46 -16.50 1.39
CA GLY A 407 -13.90 -15.61 2.43
C GLY A 407 -13.71 -14.14 2.03
N GLY A 408 -13.60 -13.83 0.74
CA GLY A 408 -13.55 -12.45 0.24
C GLY A 408 -12.22 -11.73 0.42
N PHE A 409 -11.99 -10.66 -0.36
CA PHE A 409 -10.71 -9.94 -0.40
C PHE A 409 -10.79 -8.58 0.29
N MET A 410 -9.86 -8.35 1.22
CA MET A 410 -9.53 -7.02 1.75
C MET A 410 -8.14 -6.57 1.28
N ALA A 411 -7.23 -7.52 1.15
CA ALA A 411 -5.88 -7.35 0.66
C ALA A 411 -5.83 -7.23 -0.87
N SER A 412 -4.83 -6.51 -1.38
CA SER A 412 -4.59 -6.43 -2.82
C SER A 412 -3.83 -7.68 -3.31
N PRO A 413 -4.04 -8.14 -4.55
CA PRO A 413 -3.28 -9.25 -5.13
C PRO A 413 -1.78 -8.96 -5.21
N ALA A 414 -0.99 -10.03 -5.25
CA ALA A 414 0.38 -9.99 -5.75
C ALA A 414 0.51 -10.86 -7.00
N ILE A 415 1.30 -10.42 -7.98
CA ILE A 415 1.57 -11.19 -9.21
C ILE A 415 3.08 -11.29 -9.40
N ALA A 416 3.60 -12.51 -9.30
CA ALA A 416 5.01 -12.82 -9.48
C ALA A 416 5.13 -14.03 -10.41
N TRP A 417 6.12 -14.02 -11.31
CA TRP A 417 6.18 -14.95 -12.46
C TRP A 417 4.87 -14.94 -13.25
N ASP A 418 4.21 -16.10 -13.38
CA ASP A 418 2.90 -16.28 -14.00
C ASP A 418 1.91 -16.84 -12.95
N GLU A 419 2.05 -16.41 -11.69
CA GLU A 419 1.20 -16.80 -10.56
C GLU A 419 0.55 -15.58 -9.89
N LEU A 420 -0.68 -15.75 -9.42
CA LEU A 420 -1.33 -14.78 -8.54
C LEU A 420 -1.33 -15.31 -7.11
N PHE A 421 -0.91 -14.48 -6.17
CA PHE A 421 -1.03 -14.73 -4.75
C PHE A 421 -2.18 -13.90 -4.20
N LEU A 422 -3.24 -14.57 -3.77
CA LEU A 422 -4.49 -13.94 -3.35
C LEU A 422 -4.76 -14.23 -1.88
N ARG A 423 -4.85 -13.17 -1.08
CA ARG A 423 -5.19 -13.27 0.35
C ARG A 423 -6.66 -12.96 0.56
N THR A 424 -7.43 -13.98 0.93
CA THR A 424 -8.81 -13.81 1.43
C THR A 424 -8.79 -13.49 2.92
N LYS A 425 -9.95 -13.25 3.53
CA LYS A 425 -10.02 -12.96 4.97
C LYS A 425 -9.48 -14.07 5.87
N THR A 426 -9.38 -15.31 5.37
CA THR A 426 -9.01 -16.50 6.15
C THR A 426 -7.89 -17.33 5.55
N HIS A 427 -7.55 -17.15 4.27
CA HIS A 427 -6.59 -17.99 3.57
C HIS A 427 -5.67 -17.18 2.65
N LEU A 428 -4.53 -17.77 2.32
CA LEU A 428 -3.66 -17.37 1.22
C LEU A 428 -3.71 -18.45 0.14
N TYR A 429 -3.79 -18.03 -1.12
CA TYR A 429 -3.85 -18.91 -2.28
C TYR A 429 -2.69 -18.58 -3.22
N ALA A 430 -2.14 -19.60 -3.88
CA ALA A 430 -1.46 -19.42 -5.16
C ALA A 430 -2.35 -19.94 -6.29
N ILE A 431 -2.60 -19.08 -7.27
CA ILE A 431 -3.35 -19.36 -8.48
C ILE A 431 -2.35 -19.43 -9.63
N GLY A 432 -2.33 -20.54 -10.36
CA GLY A 432 -1.29 -20.84 -11.34
C GLY A 432 -1.16 -22.33 -11.60
N LYS A 433 -0.37 -22.70 -12.62
CA LYS A 433 -0.01 -24.11 -12.86
C LYS A 433 1.11 -24.51 -11.91
N LYS A 434 1.00 -25.72 -11.35
CA LYS A 434 2.09 -26.36 -10.59
C LYS A 434 3.30 -26.64 -11.46
#